data_AF-A0A971P8N8-F1
#
_entry.id   AF-A0A971P8N8-F1
#
_cell.length_a   1.000
_cell.length_b   1.000
_cell.length_c   1.000
_cell.angle_alpha   90.00
_cell.angle_beta   90.00
_cell.angle_gamma   90.00
#
_symmetry.space_group_name_H-M   'P 1'
#
loop_
_entity.id
_entity.type
_entity.pdbx_description
1 polymer ?
#
loop_
_entity_poly.entity_id
_entity_poly.type
_entity_poly.pdbx_seq_one_letter_code
_entity_poly.pdbx_strand_id
1 'polypeptide(L)'
;MAHLVGEIDVRRENIVCAIIVSLIIICILAGCYPENFISSDVEGEKMAKDLLGYLSEDDADGLKSMFCDRAKESPELDRQIEEALIFFEGAVITEDPHILVSSGAAMDRGRMTWIDISASIDGIRTDEDKTFDIGFNAYLLCVKEKDIVGISVVYITNKNGEIYTIGEYIEKASVRDD
;
A
#
# COMPACT_ATOMS: atom_id res chain seq x y z
N MET A 1 1.96 -65.38 27.45
CA MET A 1 2.35 -64.09 28.07
C MET A 1 3.35 -63.32 27.23
N ALA A 2 4.49 -63.89 26.81
CA ALA A 2 5.50 -63.18 26.00
C ALA A 2 5.01 -62.71 24.60
N HIS A 3 4.12 -63.46 23.95
CA HIS A 3 3.62 -63.14 22.60
C HIS A 3 2.68 -61.92 22.55
N LEU A 4 1.86 -61.73 23.59
CA LEU A 4 0.93 -60.59 23.72
C LEU A 4 1.64 -59.29 24.08
N VAL A 5 2.75 -59.38 24.83
CA VAL A 5 3.58 -58.21 25.20
C VAL A 5 4.28 -57.65 23.97
N GLY A 6 4.76 -58.50 23.05
CA GLY A 6 5.41 -58.06 21.80
C GLY A 6 4.48 -57.35 20.82
N GLU A 7 3.23 -57.80 20.65
CA GLU A 7 2.25 -57.12 19.77
C GLU A 7 1.80 -55.75 20.29
N ILE A 8 1.72 -55.59 21.62
CA ILE A 8 1.39 -54.31 22.27
C ILE A 8 2.54 -53.31 22.09
N ASP A 9 3.79 -53.76 22.19
CA ASP A 9 4.97 -52.91 22.04
C ASP A 9 5.13 -52.41 20.60
N VAL A 10 4.99 -53.30 19.60
CA VAL A 10 5.04 -52.95 18.17
C VAL A 10 3.91 -51.98 17.77
N ARG A 11 2.68 -52.17 18.30
CA ARG A 11 1.59 -51.21 18.09
C ARG A 11 1.90 -49.84 18.70
N ARG A 12 2.54 -49.81 19.87
CA ARG A 12 2.92 -48.57 20.56
C ARG A 12 4.02 -47.82 19.80
N GLU A 13 5.04 -48.52 19.30
CA GLU A 13 6.09 -47.95 18.45
C GLU A 13 5.53 -47.37 17.15
N ASN A 14 4.62 -48.10 16.46
CA ASN A 14 3.98 -47.61 15.24
C ASN A 14 3.11 -46.37 15.46
N ILE A 15 2.41 -46.27 16.60
CA ILE A 15 1.64 -45.07 16.98
C ILE A 15 2.57 -43.89 17.23
N VAL A 16 3.69 -44.10 17.92
CA VAL A 16 4.69 -43.04 18.18
C VAL A 16 5.31 -42.54 16.88
N CYS A 17 5.68 -43.44 15.96
CA CYS A 17 6.20 -43.07 14.64
C CYS A 17 5.16 -42.28 13.82
N ALA A 18 3.89 -42.69 13.83
CA ALA A 18 2.82 -41.98 13.14
C ALA A 18 2.64 -40.55 13.69
N ILE A 19 2.67 -40.38 15.02
CA ILE A 19 2.58 -39.06 15.66
C ILE A 19 3.77 -38.18 15.26
N ILE A 20 5.00 -38.71 15.28
CA ILE A 20 6.20 -37.95 14.90
C ILE A 20 6.13 -37.52 13.43
N VAL A 21 5.75 -38.42 12.53
CA VAL A 21 5.59 -38.10 11.10
C VAL A 21 4.50 -37.04 10.89
N SER A 22 3.36 -37.16 11.57
CA SER A 22 2.30 -36.15 11.53
C SER A 22 2.77 -34.79 12.05
N LEU A 23 3.55 -34.74 13.13
CA LEU A 23 4.12 -33.49 13.65
C LEU A 23 5.14 -32.87 12.68
N ILE A 24 5.97 -33.68 12.02
CA ILE A 24 6.90 -33.20 10.98
C ILE A 24 6.14 -32.61 9.80
N ILE A 25 5.05 -33.25 9.35
CA ILE A 25 4.20 -32.74 8.27
C ILE A 25 3.56 -31.40 8.66
N ILE A 26 3.07 -31.27 9.89
CA ILE A 26 2.49 -30.00 10.40
C ILE A 26 3.55 -28.89 10.44
N CYS A 27 4.78 -29.18 10.85
CA CYS A 27 5.88 -28.21 10.85
C CYS A 27 6.28 -27.76 9.43
N ILE A 28 6.19 -28.65 8.44
CA ILE A 28 6.45 -28.32 7.03
C ILE A 28 5.33 -27.40 6.48
N LEU A 29 4.08 -27.66 6.85
CA LEU A 29 2.92 -26.86 6.39
C LEU A 29 2.82 -25.49 7.07
N ALA A 30 3.31 -25.34 8.30
CA ALA A 30 3.38 -24.04 8.98
C ALA A 30 4.40 -23.07 8.35
N GLY A 31 5.30 -23.58 7.49
CA GLY A 31 6.26 -22.76 6.72
C GLY A 31 5.69 -22.09 5.47
N CYS A 32 4.43 -22.33 5.14
CA CYS A 32 3.75 -21.72 3.98
C CYS A 32 2.61 -20.79 4.41
N TYR A 33 2.92 -19.77 5.20
CA TYR A 33 2.07 -18.58 5.24
C TYR A 33 2.75 -17.52 4.39
N PRO A 34 2.17 -17.11 3.25
CA PRO A 34 2.63 -15.89 2.61
C PRO A 34 2.47 -14.75 3.63
N GLU A 35 3.57 -14.08 3.97
CA GLU A 35 3.53 -12.78 4.63
C GLU A 35 2.56 -11.89 3.85
N ASN A 36 1.62 -11.26 4.56
CA ASN A 36 0.57 -10.34 4.09
C ASN A 36 0.70 -9.94 2.61
N PHE A 37 -0.04 -10.62 1.73
CA PHE A 37 -0.12 -10.25 0.33
C PHE A 37 -0.74 -8.85 0.21
N ILE A 38 0.04 -7.90 -0.28
CA ILE A 38 -0.42 -6.54 -0.57
C ILE A 38 -0.84 -6.51 -2.04
N SER A 39 -2.13 -6.27 -2.29
CA SER A 39 -2.64 -6.04 -3.65
C SER A 39 -2.49 -4.56 -3.97
N SER A 40 -1.51 -4.22 -4.80
CA SER A 40 -1.26 -2.83 -5.19
C SER A 40 -2.45 -2.16 -5.84
N ASP A 41 -3.24 -2.90 -6.64
CA ASP A 41 -4.44 -2.37 -7.30
C ASP A 41 -5.51 -1.99 -6.28
N VAL A 42 -5.81 -2.87 -5.32
CA VAL A 42 -6.82 -2.64 -4.28
C VAL A 42 -6.42 -1.50 -3.35
N GLU A 43 -5.16 -1.49 -2.89
CA GLU A 43 -4.67 -0.44 -2.00
C GLU A 43 -4.52 0.90 -2.74
N GLY A 44 -4.08 0.88 -3.99
CA GLY A 44 -3.98 2.08 -4.83
C GLY A 44 -5.34 2.69 -5.14
N GLU A 45 -6.34 1.87 -5.47
CA GLU A 45 -7.72 2.33 -5.69
C GLU A 45 -8.33 2.91 -4.41
N LYS A 46 -8.08 2.27 -3.26
CA LYS A 46 -8.51 2.78 -1.97
C LYS A 46 -7.86 4.13 -1.65
N MET A 47 -6.54 4.24 -1.79
CA MET A 47 -5.82 5.51 -1.60
C MET A 47 -6.36 6.60 -2.54
N ALA A 48 -6.62 6.28 -3.81
CA ALA A 48 -7.20 7.24 -4.75
C ALA A 48 -8.57 7.75 -4.29
N LYS A 49 -9.45 6.85 -3.81
CA LYS A 49 -10.77 7.20 -3.27
C LYS A 49 -10.69 8.03 -1.99
N ASP A 50 -9.82 7.65 -1.06
CA ASP A 50 -9.62 8.38 0.19
C ASP A 50 -9.07 9.80 -0.10
N LEU A 51 -8.07 9.92 -0.98
CA LEU A 51 -7.51 11.21 -1.41
C LEU A 51 -8.58 12.10 -2.04
N LEU A 52 -9.39 11.55 -2.95
CA LEU A 52 -10.48 12.27 -3.60
C LEU A 52 -11.55 12.71 -2.58
N GLY A 53 -11.84 11.86 -1.60
CA GLY A 53 -12.74 12.17 -0.49
C GLY A 53 -12.26 13.36 0.32
N TYR A 54 -11.00 13.35 0.77
CA TYR A 54 -10.44 14.46 1.56
C TYR A 54 -10.39 15.78 0.77
N LEU A 55 -10.09 15.73 -0.53
CA LEU A 55 -10.19 16.92 -1.38
C LEU A 55 -11.63 17.41 -1.50
N SER A 56 -12.59 16.51 -1.68
CA SER A 56 -14.01 16.84 -1.79
C SER A 56 -14.60 17.41 -0.49
N GLU A 57 -14.08 17.00 0.66
CA GLU A 57 -14.57 17.38 2.00
C GLU A 57 -13.81 18.57 2.60
N ASP A 58 -12.84 19.13 1.88
CA ASP A 58 -11.95 20.20 2.36
C ASP A 58 -11.18 19.80 3.64
N ASP A 59 -10.79 18.51 3.72
CA ASP A 59 -10.14 17.92 4.91
C ASP A 59 -8.61 17.92 4.79
N ALA A 60 -8.00 19.01 5.24
CA ALA A 60 -6.55 19.17 5.26
C ALA A 60 -5.83 18.13 6.12
N ASP A 61 -6.38 17.80 7.30
CA ASP A 61 -5.76 16.86 8.23
C ASP A 61 -5.84 15.42 7.69
N GLY A 62 -6.99 15.05 7.12
CA GLY A 62 -7.20 13.79 6.43
C GLY A 62 -6.24 13.62 5.25
N LEU A 63 -6.13 14.64 4.38
CA LEU A 63 -5.20 14.61 3.26
C LEU A 63 -3.75 14.52 3.72
N LYS A 64 -3.35 15.31 4.72
CA LYS A 64 -2.00 15.26 5.33
C LYS A 64 -1.70 13.87 5.89
N SER A 65 -2.69 13.20 6.48
CA SER A 65 -2.51 11.89 7.11
C SER A 65 -2.00 10.82 6.12
N MET A 66 -2.34 10.94 4.84
CA MET A 66 -1.96 10.01 3.77
C MET A 66 -0.48 10.08 3.37
N PHE A 67 0.18 11.21 3.64
CA PHE A 67 1.58 11.40 3.28
C PHE A 67 2.51 10.54 4.13
N CYS A 68 3.62 10.12 3.56
CA CYS A 68 4.69 9.46 4.29
C CYS A 68 5.33 10.41 5.31
N ASP A 69 5.96 9.85 6.35
CA ASP A 69 6.59 10.63 7.42
C ASP A 69 7.65 11.59 6.85
N ARG A 70 8.43 11.15 5.85
CA ARG A 70 9.44 12.00 5.20
C ARG A 70 8.83 13.21 4.51
N ALA A 71 7.68 13.07 3.85
CA ALA A 71 6.98 14.22 3.26
C ALA A 71 6.44 15.14 4.35
N LYS A 72 5.94 14.59 5.47
CA LYS A 72 5.43 15.34 6.64
C LYS A 72 6.50 16.15 7.37
N GLU A 73 7.78 15.83 7.19
CA GLU A 73 8.90 16.63 7.71
C GLU A 73 9.11 17.95 6.95
N SER A 74 8.56 18.08 5.73
CA SER A 74 8.66 19.32 4.95
C SER A 74 7.87 20.44 5.62
N PRO A 75 8.50 21.61 5.91
CA PRO A 75 7.79 22.76 6.49
C PRO A 75 6.77 23.38 5.53
N GLU A 76 6.86 23.08 4.24
CA GLU A 76 5.96 23.60 3.21
C GLU A 76 4.71 22.74 3.01
N LEU A 77 4.68 21.51 3.54
CA LEU A 77 3.60 20.56 3.24
C LEU A 77 2.22 21.11 3.63
N ASP A 78 2.12 21.72 4.82
CA ASP A 78 0.86 22.27 5.33
C ASP A 78 0.34 23.39 4.44
N ARG A 79 1.22 24.32 4.05
CA ARG A 79 0.88 25.40 3.11
C ARG A 79 0.46 24.86 1.75
N GLN A 80 1.16 23.84 1.24
CA GLN A 80 0.84 23.20 -0.04
C GLN A 80 -0.54 22.53 0.00
N ILE A 81 -0.88 21.86 1.09
CA ILE A 81 -2.19 21.24 1.28
C ILE A 81 -3.30 22.30 1.28
N GLU A 82 -3.15 23.36 2.08
CA GLU A 82 -4.14 24.44 2.15
C GLU A 82 -4.37 25.10 0.78
N GLU A 83 -3.30 25.39 0.04
CA GLU A 83 -3.39 25.98 -1.28
C GLU A 83 -3.94 25.01 -2.34
N ALA A 84 -3.65 23.71 -2.22
CA ALA A 84 -4.22 22.70 -3.11
C ALA A 84 -5.72 22.55 -2.94
N LEU A 85 -6.22 22.62 -1.69
CA LEU A 85 -7.66 22.59 -1.40
C LEU A 85 -8.37 23.81 -2.01
N ILE A 86 -7.76 25.00 -1.88
CA ILE A 86 -8.25 26.21 -2.56
C ILE A 86 -8.22 26.04 -4.09
N PHE A 87 -7.19 25.40 -4.64
CA PHE A 87 -7.07 25.15 -6.08
C PHE A 87 -8.10 24.15 -6.62
N PHE A 88 -8.42 23.11 -5.85
CA PHE A 88 -9.36 22.05 -6.24
C PHE A 88 -10.83 22.51 -6.25
N GLU A 89 -11.20 23.50 -5.43
CA GLU A 89 -12.46 24.27 -5.48
C GLU A 89 -13.75 23.44 -5.77
N GLY A 90 -14.44 23.06 -4.69
CA GLY A 90 -15.77 22.46 -4.72
C GLY A 90 -15.79 20.97 -4.34
N ALA A 91 -16.99 20.46 -4.11
CA ALA A 91 -17.22 19.05 -3.78
C ALA A 91 -17.31 18.21 -5.05
N VAL A 92 -16.81 16.97 -4.99
CA VAL A 92 -16.81 16.04 -6.11
C VAL A 92 -18.23 15.52 -6.38
N ILE A 93 -18.65 15.58 -7.64
CA ILE A 93 -19.95 15.05 -8.11
C ILE A 93 -19.80 13.85 -9.05
N THR A 94 -18.57 13.45 -9.38
CA THR A 94 -18.30 12.22 -10.16
C THR A 94 -18.55 10.99 -9.30
N GLU A 95 -19.55 10.18 -9.63
CA GLU A 95 -19.94 9.00 -8.83
C GLU A 95 -18.95 7.81 -8.95
N ASP A 96 -18.37 7.62 -10.13
CA ASP A 96 -17.43 6.51 -10.42
C ASP A 96 -16.22 7.06 -11.19
N PRO A 97 -15.22 7.62 -10.49
CA PRO A 97 -14.05 8.21 -11.13
C PRO A 97 -13.20 7.14 -11.80
N HIS A 98 -12.63 7.47 -12.97
CA HIS A 98 -11.73 6.55 -13.67
C HIS A 98 -10.37 6.52 -12.96
N ILE A 99 -10.08 5.42 -12.28
CA ILE A 99 -8.82 5.24 -11.54
C ILE A 99 -7.93 4.25 -12.29
N LEU A 100 -6.68 4.65 -12.55
CA LEU A 100 -5.64 3.79 -13.08
C LEU A 100 -4.54 3.64 -12.03
N VAL A 101 -4.14 2.40 -11.75
CA VAL A 101 -3.06 2.09 -10.82
C VAL A 101 -1.96 1.34 -11.56
N SER A 102 -0.72 1.77 -11.35
CA SER A 102 0.50 1.08 -11.75
C SER A 102 1.33 0.80 -10.50
N SER A 103 2.08 -0.30 -10.50
CA SER A 103 2.93 -0.64 -9.37
C SER A 103 4.24 -1.29 -9.79
N GLY A 104 5.26 -1.06 -8.98
CA GLY A 104 6.52 -1.77 -9.00
C GLY A 104 6.72 -2.50 -7.68
N ALA A 105 7.48 -3.58 -7.71
CA ALA A 105 7.81 -4.30 -6.50
C ALA A 105 9.11 -5.09 -6.65
N ALA A 106 9.78 -5.35 -5.53
CA ALA A 106 10.89 -6.30 -5.49
C ALA A 106 10.78 -7.27 -4.32
N MET A 107 11.26 -8.49 -4.57
CA MET A 107 11.26 -9.59 -3.62
C MET A 107 12.69 -10.11 -3.43
N ASP A 108 13.08 -10.33 -2.18
CA ASP A 108 14.33 -11.00 -1.81
C ASP A 108 14.02 -12.22 -0.95
N ARG A 109 14.53 -13.39 -1.36
CA ARG A 109 14.35 -14.69 -0.67
C ARG A 109 12.90 -14.98 -0.25
N GLY A 110 11.95 -14.67 -1.13
CA GLY A 110 10.52 -14.91 -0.89
C GLY A 110 9.82 -13.86 -0.02
N ARG A 111 10.49 -12.75 0.33
CA ARG A 111 9.90 -11.63 1.08
C ARG A 111 9.90 -10.36 0.27
N MET A 112 8.80 -9.63 0.31
CA MET A 112 8.69 -8.33 -0.33
C MET A 112 9.63 -7.33 0.36
N THR A 113 10.41 -6.61 -0.42
CA THR A 113 11.37 -5.61 0.09
C THR A 113 10.86 -4.19 -0.12
N TRP A 114 10.14 -3.95 -1.20
CA TRP A 114 9.40 -2.71 -1.45
C TRP A 114 8.27 -2.95 -2.45
N ILE A 115 7.25 -2.11 -2.34
CA ILE A 115 6.12 -1.99 -3.27
C ILE A 115 5.84 -0.49 -3.40
N ASP A 116 5.94 0.04 -4.61
CA ASP A 116 5.51 1.39 -4.95
C ASP A 116 4.28 1.35 -5.85
N ILE A 117 3.52 2.43 -5.81
CA ILE A 117 2.39 2.67 -6.67
C ILE A 117 2.46 4.06 -7.26
N SER A 118 1.98 4.16 -8.50
CA SER A 118 1.60 5.42 -9.14
C SER A 118 0.15 5.27 -9.57
N ALA A 119 -0.70 6.22 -9.22
CA ALA A 119 -2.10 6.18 -9.62
C ALA A 119 -2.54 7.50 -10.23
N SER A 120 -3.52 7.43 -11.13
CA SER A 120 -4.22 8.58 -11.69
C SER A 120 -5.73 8.45 -11.52
N ILE A 121 -6.39 9.60 -11.40
CA ILE A 121 -7.83 9.75 -11.31
C ILE A 121 -8.24 10.79 -12.35
N ASP A 122 -8.96 10.37 -13.38
CA ASP A 122 -9.23 11.22 -14.53
C ASP A 122 -10.68 11.70 -14.55
N GLY A 123 -10.91 12.92 -15.06
CA GLY A 123 -12.25 13.46 -15.33
C GLY A 123 -13.08 13.75 -14.08
N ILE A 124 -12.43 14.18 -13.00
CA ILE A 124 -13.10 14.57 -11.76
C ILE A 124 -13.87 15.86 -12.00
N ARG A 125 -15.17 15.88 -11.69
CA ARG A 125 -16.02 17.06 -11.79
C ARG A 125 -16.45 17.52 -10.41
N THR A 126 -16.46 18.83 -10.19
CA THR A 126 -16.95 19.44 -8.96
C THR A 126 -18.32 20.10 -9.16
N ASP A 127 -19.00 20.41 -8.05
CA ASP A 127 -20.24 21.20 -8.04
C ASP A 127 -20.05 22.67 -8.48
N GLU A 128 -18.80 23.16 -8.49
CA GLU A 128 -18.39 24.47 -9.00
C GLU A 128 -18.06 24.47 -10.51
N ASP A 129 -18.49 23.44 -11.26
CA ASP A 129 -18.25 23.27 -12.71
C ASP A 129 -16.76 23.28 -13.11
N LYS A 130 -15.91 22.78 -12.19
CA LYS A 130 -14.49 22.54 -12.45
C LYS A 130 -14.24 21.11 -12.87
N THR A 131 -13.09 20.91 -13.51
CA THR A 131 -12.65 19.58 -13.93
C THR A 131 -11.17 19.43 -13.67
N PHE A 132 -10.82 18.30 -13.05
CA PHE A 132 -9.46 17.98 -12.64
C PHE A 132 -9.09 16.55 -13.02
N ASP A 133 -7.79 16.35 -13.22
CA ASP A 133 -7.14 15.05 -13.18
C ASP A 133 -6.15 15.05 -12.01
N ILE A 134 -6.05 13.94 -11.29
CA ILE A 134 -5.14 13.79 -10.15
C ILE A 134 -4.15 12.67 -10.44
N GLY A 135 -2.88 12.87 -10.09
CA GLY A 135 -1.88 11.81 -10.06
C GLY A 135 -1.13 11.79 -8.73
N PHE A 136 -0.72 10.62 -8.25
CA PHE A 136 0.13 10.54 -7.05
C PHE A 136 1.11 9.36 -7.10
N ASN A 137 2.17 9.45 -6.29
CA ASN A 137 3.10 8.35 -6.04
C ASN A 137 3.14 8.02 -4.56
N ALA A 138 3.18 6.73 -4.24
CA ALA A 138 3.24 6.25 -2.87
C ALA A 138 4.05 4.95 -2.75
N TYR A 139 4.60 4.69 -1.57
CA TYR A 139 5.08 3.35 -1.21
C TYR A 139 4.06 2.68 -0.30
N LEU A 140 3.64 1.47 -0.65
CA LEU A 140 2.84 0.61 0.23
C LEU A 140 3.73 -0.17 1.21
N LEU A 141 4.99 -0.41 0.80
CA LEU A 141 5.99 -1.09 1.60
C LEU A 141 7.38 -0.59 1.19
N CYS A 142 8.24 -0.32 2.16
CA CYS A 142 9.68 -0.22 1.96
C CYS A 142 10.39 -0.68 3.24
N VAL A 143 11.10 -1.81 3.17
CA VAL A 143 11.73 -2.42 4.35
C VAL A 143 12.95 -1.61 4.81
N LYS A 144 13.69 -1.00 3.87
CA LYS A 144 14.91 -0.24 4.16
C LYS A 144 14.63 1.16 4.72
N GLU A 145 13.64 1.83 4.16
CA GLU A 145 13.26 3.20 4.51
C GLU A 145 11.77 3.21 4.85
N LYS A 146 11.44 3.08 6.14
CA LYS A 146 10.03 2.97 6.55
C LYS A 146 9.30 4.30 6.52
N ASP A 147 10.03 5.39 6.63
CA ASP A 147 9.56 6.77 6.64
C ASP A 147 9.03 7.26 5.28
N ILE A 148 9.27 6.51 4.19
CA ILE A 148 8.74 6.83 2.85
C ILE A 148 7.43 6.08 2.54
N VAL A 149 6.94 5.22 3.44
CA VAL A 149 5.68 4.50 3.26
C VAL A 149 4.51 5.48 3.43
N GLY A 150 3.61 5.51 2.44
CA GLY A 150 2.59 6.55 2.25
C GLY A 150 2.82 7.35 0.96
N ILE A 151 1.98 8.36 0.74
CA ILE A 151 2.09 9.26 -0.42
C ILE A 151 3.33 10.16 -0.27
N SER A 152 4.13 10.29 -1.32
CA SER A 152 5.23 11.26 -1.36
C SER A 152 4.82 12.55 -2.06
N VAL A 153 4.06 12.43 -3.15
CA VAL A 153 3.66 13.56 -4.00
C VAL A 153 2.28 13.35 -4.61
N VAL A 154 1.53 14.45 -4.70
CA VAL A 154 0.25 14.55 -5.40
C VAL A 154 0.33 15.68 -6.43
N TYR A 155 -0.23 15.46 -7.61
CA TYR A 155 -0.40 16.42 -8.68
C TYR A 155 -1.90 16.60 -8.95
N ILE A 156 -2.38 17.83 -8.92
CA ILE A 156 -3.76 18.19 -9.29
C ILE A 156 -3.68 19.06 -10.54
N THR A 157 -4.21 18.56 -11.65
CA THR A 157 -4.19 19.24 -12.94
C THR A 157 -5.59 19.71 -13.28
N ASN A 158 -5.78 21.01 -13.50
CA ASN A 158 -7.08 21.51 -13.96
C ASN A 158 -7.22 21.37 -15.49
N LYS A 159 -8.44 21.58 -16.01
CA LYS A 159 -8.72 21.54 -17.46
C LYS A 159 -7.88 22.49 -18.33
N ASN A 160 -7.25 23.52 -17.75
CA ASN A 160 -6.38 24.45 -18.48
C ASN A 160 -4.93 23.93 -18.56
N GLY A 161 -4.62 22.80 -17.91
CA GLY A 161 -3.28 22.23 -17.80
C GLY A 161 -2.43 22.87 -16.70
N GLU A 162 -3.02 23.69 -15.82
CA GLU A 162 -2.31 24.19 -14.64
C GLU A 162 -2.20 23.07 -13.61
N ILE A 163 -1.00 22.89 -13.06
CA ILE A 163 -0.68 21.82 -12.13
C ILE A 163 -0.35 22.43 -10.77
N TYR A 164 -1.06 21.97 -9.74
CA TYR A 164 -0.68 22.20 -8.34
C TYR A 164 -0.06 20.93 -7.77
N THR A 165 1.07 21.07 -7.05
CA THR A 165 1.84 19.95 -6.52
C THR A 165 1.91 20.01 -5.00
N ILE A 166 1.63 18.90 -4.34
CA ILE A 166 1.76 18.73 -2.89
C ILE A 166 2.86 17.69 -2.63
N GLY A 167 3.83 18.04 -1.78
CA GLY A 167 4.98 17.18 -1.50
C GLY A 167 5.98 17.10 -2.66
N GLU A 168 6.85 16.10 -2.62
CA GLU A 168 7.93 15.90 -3.59
C GLU A 168 8.08 14.42 -3.92
N TYR A 169 8.47 14.11 -5.16
CA TYR A 169 8.73 12.74 -5.55
C TYR A 169 9.93 12.19 -4.77
N ILE A 170 9.72 11.09 -4.04
CA ILE A 170 10.78 10.43 -3.28
C ILE A 170 11.17 9.13 -3.99
N GLU A 171 12.41 9.08 -4.47
CA GLU A 171 13.00 7.83 -4.92
C GLU A 171 13.64 7.12 -3.72
N LYS A 172 13.32 5.83 -3.52
CA LYS A 172 14.02 5.01 -2.54
C LYS A 172 15.52 4.97 -2.85
N ALA A 173 16.36 4.87 -1.82
CA ALA A 173 17.79 4.71 -2.00
C ALA A 173 18.10 3.45 -2.83
N SER A 174 18.90 3.61 -3.88
CA SER A 174 19.41 2.47 -4.64
C SER A 174 20.37 1.66 -3.76
N VAL A 175 20.24 0.34 -3.83
CA VAL A 175 21.28 -0.54 -3.30
C VAL A 175 22.44 -0.38 -4.27
N ARG A 176 23.52 0.28 -3.88
CA ARG A 176 24.79 0.05 -4.58
C ARG A 176 25.12 -1.41 -4.29
N ASP A 177 25.21 -2.23 -5.34
CA ASP A 177 25.70 -3.59 -5.24
C ASP A 177 27.13 -3.54 -4.70
N ASP A 178 27.30 -3.73 -3.38
CA ASP A 178 28.58 -3.94 -2.70
C ASP A 178 29.02 -5.41 -2.71
#